data_AF-A0A2N3QFZ5-F1
#
_entry.id   AF-A0A2N3QFZ5-F1
#
_cell.length_a   1.000
_cell.length_b   1.000
_cell.length_c   1.000
_cell.angle_alpha   90.00
_cell.angle_beta   90.00
_cell.angle_gamma   90.00
#
_symmetry.space_group_name_H-M   'P 1'
#
loop_
_entity.id
_entity.type
_entity.pdbx_description
1 polymer ?
#
loop_
_entity_poly.entity_id
_entity_poly.type
_entity_poly.pdbx_seq_one_letter_code
_entity_poly.pdbx_strand_id
1 'polypeptide(L)'
;MSKPATHAQSAAGPKAPNIVHFEPAEHLHEARLQLLEREGSYDSARFFDQRADELDALLATFLDCVFEHSQAAALTLDRAHISHTMFAECGVA
;
A
#
# COMPACT_ATOMS: atom_id res chain seq x y z
N MET A 1 -42.11 -25.54 -33.08
CA MET A 1 -41.42 -26.04 -31.88
C MET A 1 -40.02 -25.42 -31.85
N SER A 2 -39.81 -24.40 -31.03
CA SER A 2 -38.56 -23.63 -30.99
C SER A 2 -37.59 -24.28 -30.00
N LYS A 3 -36.39 -24.65 -30.47
CA LYS A 3 -35.30 -25.13 -29.60
C LYS A 3 -34.85 -24.01 -28.65
N PRO A 4 -34.60 -24.27 -27.36
CA PRO A 4 -34.04 -23.25 -26.47
C PRO A 4 -32.56 -23.03 -26.81
N ALA A 5 -32.16 -21.75 -26.81
CA ALA A 5 -30.78 -21.33 -27.01
C ALA A 5 -29.90 -21.84 -25.86
N THR A 6 -28.83 -22.55 -26.21
CA THR A 6 -27.80 -23.01 -25.29
C THR A 6 -27.10 -21.77 -24.70
N HIS A 7 -27.24 -21.56 -23.38
CA HIS A 7 -26.47 -20.55 -22.66
C HIS A 7 -24.98 -20.82 -22.88
N ALA A 8 -24.30 -19.89 -23.53
CA ALA A 8 -22.85 -19.88 -23.60
C ALA A 8 -22.30 -19.83 -22.17
N GLN A 9 -21.63 -20.91 -21.74
CA GLN A 9 -20.84 -20.92 -20.53
C GLN A 9 -19.78 -19.82 -20.67
N SER A 10 -19.92 -18.77 -19.87
CA SER A 10 -18.91 -17.72 -19.75
C SER A 10 -17.60 -18.40 -19.37
N ALA A 11 -16.62 -18.37 -20.27
CA ALA A 11 -15.30 -18.88 -20.01
C ALA A 11 -14.79 -18.20 -18.73
N ALA A 12 -14.36 -19.01 -17.75
CA ALA A 12 -13.82 -18.52 -16.51
C ALA A 12 -12.70 -17.51 -16.82
N GLY A 13 -12.98 -16.23 -16.55
CA GLY A 13 -11.99 -15.17 -16.68
C GLY A 13 -10.78 -15.47 -15.80
N PRO A 14 -9.64 -14.81 -16.04
CA PRO A 14 -8.44 -15.02 -15.24
C PRO A 14 -8.78 -14.85 -13.76
N LYS A 15 -8.50 -15.89 -12.96
CA LYS A 15 -8.66 -15.86 -11.51
C LYS A 15 -7.79 -14.71 -10.99
N ALA A 16 -8.42 -13.75 -10.30
CA ALA A 16 -7.69 -12.66 -9.67
C ALA A 16 -6.56 -13.24 -8.79
N PRO A 17 -5.37 -12.59 -8.76
CA PRO A 17 -4.28 -13.05 -7.91
C PRO A 17 -4.76 -13.15 -6.46
N ASN A 18 -4.31 -14.19 -5.76
CA ASN A 18 -4.60 -14.34 -4.34
C ASN A 18 -3.76 -13.31 -3.57
N ILE A 19 -4.32 -12.13 -3.35
CA ILE A 19 -3.70 -11.10 -2.53
C ILE A 19 -3.79 -11.60 -1.09
N VAL A 20 -2.64 -11.85 -0.46
CA VAL A 20 -2.58 -12.26 0.95
C VAL A 20 -3.27 -11.18 1.77
N HIS A 21 -4.17 -11.58 2.67
CA HIS A 21 -4.76 -10.65 3.61
C HIS A 21 -3.67 -10.08 4.51
N PHE A 22 -3.52 -8.76 4.49
CA PHE A 22 -2.70 -8.05 5.43
C PHE A 22 -3.46 -7.91 6.74
N GLU A 23 -2.88 -8.40 7.83
CA GLU A 23 -3.34 -8.15 9.18
C GLU A 23 -2.35 -7.14 9.80
N PRO A 24 -2.76 -5.87 10.01
CA PRO A 24 -1.89 -4.89 10.64
C PRO A 24 -1.47 -5.35 12.03
N ALA A 25 -0.31 -4.88 12.50
CA ALA A 25 0.07 -5.04 13.90
C ALA A 25 -1.04 -4.50 14.83
N GLU A 26 -1.28 -5.18 15.96
CA GLU A 26 -2.38 -4.84 16.88
C GLU A 26 -2.29 -3.40 17.42
N HIS A 27 -1.08 -2.84 17.47
CA HIS A 27 -0.82 -1.51 18.02
C HIS A 27 0.04 -0.70 17.05
N LEU A 28 -0.61 0.11 16.21
CA LEU A 28 0.06 1.09 15.37
C LEU A 28 0.16 2.43 16.09
N HIS A 29 1.32 3.09 16.00
CA HIS A 29 1.48 4.46 16.46
C HIS A 29 1.37 5.45 15.30
N GLU A 30 0.73 6.59 15.52
CA GLU A 30 0.59 7.61 14.46
C GLU A 30 1.92 8.32 14.20
N ALA A 31 2.30 8.40 12.93
CA ALA A 31 3.50 9.08 12.45
C ALA A 31 3.15 10.11 11.38
N ARG A 32 4.06 11.08 11.16
CA ARG A 32 3.86 12.15 10.17
C ARG A 32 4.79 11.96 8.97
N LEU A 33 4.21 11.97 7.77
CA LEU A 33 4.93 11.88 6.49
C LEU A 33 5.97 12.99 6.35
N GLN A 34 5.68 14.20 6.82
CA GLN A 34 6.60 15.34 6.73
C GLN A 34 7.79 15.22 7.70
N LEU A 35 7.77 14.24 8.61
CA LEU A 35 8.86 13.93 9.52
C LEU A 35 9.61 12.65 9.12
N LEU A 36 9.36 12.13 7.90
CA LEU A 36 10.15 11.04 7.38
C LEU A 36 11.59 11.51 7.16
N GLU A 37 12.51 10.83 7.82
CA GLU A 37 13.94 11.02 7.70
C GLU A 37 14.46 10.03 6.67
N ARG A 38 15.48 10.44 5.92
CA ARG A 38 16.09 9.64 4.86
C ARG A 38 16.49 8.26 5.38
N GLU A 39 17.31 8.23 6.42
CA GLU A 39 17.83 7.01 7.06
C GLU A 39 16.96 6.54 8.25
N GLY A 40 15.67 6.90 8.23
CA GLY A 40 14.75 6.61 9.34
C GLY A 40 14.38 5.13 9.45
N SER A 41 14.08 4.69 10.67
CA SER A 41 13.55 3.35 10.96
C SER A 41 12.17 3.46 11.59
N TYR A 42 11.17 2.92 10.89
CA TYR A 42 9.77 2.96 11.26
C TYR A 42 9.27 1.53 11.47
N ASP A 43 8.74 1.26 12.65
CA ASP A 43 8.20 -0.05 13.04
C ASP A 43 6.78 0.16 13.59
N SER A 44 5.79 -0.53 13.04
CA SER A 44 4.40 -0.45 13.51
C SER A 44 3.86 0.99 13.49
N ALA A 45 4.24 1.76 12.47
CA ALA A 45 3.83 3.15 12.27
C ALA A 45 2.64 3.28 11.31
N ARG A 46 1.70 4.16 11.63
CA ARG A 46 0.55 4.52 10.78
C ARG A 46 0.64 5.96 10.28
N PHE A 47 0.56 6.12 8.97
CA PHE A 47 0.48 7.38 8.26
C PHE A 47 -0.91 7.50 7.63
N PHE A 48 -1.78 8.35 8.18
CA PHE A 48 -3.20 8.42 7.81
C PHE A 48 -3.63 9.83 7.39
N ASP A 49 -4.22 9.95 6.20
CA ASP A 49 -4.80 11.19 5.65
C ASP A 49 -3.81 12.37 5.61
N GLN A 50 -2.64 12.12 5.00
CA GLN A 50 -1.53 13.09 4.97
C GLN A 50 -1.04 13.35 3.56
N ARG A 51 -0.57 14.59 3.33
CA ARG A 51 0.06 15.01 2.08
C ARG A 51 1.47 15.54 2.34
N ALA A 52 2.42 15.09 1.54
CA ALA A 52 3.79 15.61 1.51
C ALA A 52 4.12 16.13 0.10
N ASP A 53 5.04 17.09 0.01
CA ASP A 53 5.55 17.54 -1.29
C ASP A 53 6.55 16.50 -1.83
N GLU A 54 7.56 16.17 -1.03
CA GLU A 54 8.57 15.17 -1.37
C GLU A 54 8.73 14.17 -0.22
N LEU A 55 8.79 12.88 -0.56
CA LEU A 55 9.14 11.79 0.34
C LEU A 55 10.46 11.17 -0.14
N ASP A 56 11.56 11.50 0.53
CA ASP A 56 12.87 10.87 0.30
C ASP A 56 13.18 9.89 1.43
N ALA A 57 13.09 8.59 1.12
CA ALA A 57 13.33 7.49 2.05
C ALA A 57 14.64 6.74 1.72
N LEU A 58 15.73 7.47 1.46
CA LEU A 58 17.06 6.90 1.21
C LEU A 58 17.59 6.10 2.42
N LEU A 59 17.71 4.78 2.29
CA LEU A 59 18.12 3.84 3.34
C LEU A 59 17.10 3.70 4.48
N ALA A 60 15.87 4.16 4.28
CA ALA A 60 14.82 4.03 5.28
C ALA A 60 14.38 2.56 5.45
N THR A 61 13.91 2.21 6.65
CA THR A 61 13.31 0.91 6.94
C THR A 61 11.87 1.08 7.43
N PHE A 62 10.94 0.34 6.83
CA PHE A 62 9.52 0.28 7.21
C PHE A 62 9.14 -1.16 7.52
N LEU A 63 8.75 -1.43 8.75
CA LEU A 63 8.35 -2.75 9.26
C LEU A 63 6.94 -2.64 9.84
N ASP A 64 6.04 -3.53 9.42
CA ASP A 64 4.68 -3.60 9.98
C ASP A 64 3.91 -2.26 9.90
N CYS A 65 4.26 -1.42 8.91
CA CYS A 65 3.72 -0.07 8.74
C CYS A 65 2.40 -0.06 7.94
N VAL A 66 1.65 1.01 8.10
CA VAL A 66 0.43 1.28 7.36
C VAL A 66 0.41 2.70 6.82
N PHE A 67 0.22 2.84 5.51
CA PHE A 67 -0.06 4.10 4.84
C PHE A 67 -1.50 4.08 4.33
N GLU A 68 -2.30 5.06 4.72
CA GLU A 68 -3.72 5.16 4.41
C GLU A 68 -4.06 6.57 3.93
N HIS A 69 -4.78 6.67 2.81
CA HIS A 69 -5.22 7.93 2.21
C HIS A 69 -4.10 8.99 2.10
N SER A 70 -2.88 8.53 1.79
CA SER A 70 -1.67 9.35 1.85
C SER A 70 -1.18 9.73 0.45
N GLN A 71 -0.73 10.98 0.27
CA GLN A 71 -0.28 11.50 -1.03
C GLN A 71 1.09 12.17 -0.97
N ALA A 72 1.87 12.02 -2.03
CA ALA A 72 3.14 12.74 -2.23
C ALA A 72 3.21 13.33 -3.64
N ALA A 73 3.87 14.47 -3.85
CA ALA A 73 4.15 14.95 -5.22
C ALA A 73 5.36 14.22 -5.83
N ALA A 74 6.34 13.86 -5.00
CA ALA A 74 7.47 13.01 -5.37
C ALA A 74 7.76 11.95 -4.29
N LEU A 75 8.12 10.74 -4.73
CA LEU A 75 8.52 9.64 -3.86
C LEU A 75 9.83 9.04 -4.37
N THR A 76 10.85 9.05 -3.51
CA THR A 76 12.14 8.39 -3.72
C THR A 76 12.32 7.30 -2.67
N LEU A 77 12.41 6.06 -3.13
CA LEU A 77 12.76 4.89 -2.31
C LEU A 77 14.10 4.35 -2.82
N ASP A 78 15.21 4.88 -2.32
CA ASP A 78 16.56 4.40 -2.68
C ASP A 78 17.12 3.53 -1.55
N ARG A 79 17.42 2.27 -1.85
CA ARG A 79 17.90 1.27 -0.88
C ARG A 79 17.03 1.16 0.39
N ALA A 80 15.75 1.49 0.28
CA ALA A 80 14.78 1.34 1.36
C ALA A 80 14.43 -0.13 1.57
N HIS A 81 14.24 -0.53 2.83
CA HIS A 81 13.72 -1.85 3.18
C HIS A 81 12.26 -1.73 3.64
N ILE A 82 11.36 -2.42 2.94
CA ILE A 82 9.91 -2.39 3.23
C ILE A 82 9.46 -3.83 3.44
N SER A 83 9.03 -4.14 4.65
CA SER A 83 8.55 -5.46 5.03
C SER A 83 7.18 -5.34 5.71
N HIS A 84 6.27 -6.24 5.33
CA HIS A 84 4.93 -6.34 5.90
C HIS A 84 4.25 -4.97 6.06
N THR A 85 4.27 -4.16 5.01
CA THR A 85 3.74 -2.79 5.01
C THR A 85 2.57 -2.68 4.04
N MET A 86 1.48 -2.04 4.47
CA MET A 86 0.30 -1.82 3.64
C MET A 86 0.24 -0.38 3.13
N PHE A 87 -0.13 -0.22 1.86
CA PHE A 87 -0.51 1.05 1.25
C PHE A 87 -1.96 0.96 0.78
N ALA A 88 -2.85 1.73 1.39
CA ALA A 88 -4.27 1.76 1.10
C ALA A 88 -4.68 3.17 0.66
N GLU A 89 -5.20 3.25 -0.57
CA GLU A 89 -5.65 4.53 -1.17
C GLU A 89 -4.55 5.62 -1.21
N CYS A 90 -3.30 5.20 -1.39
CA CYS A 90 -2.17 6.10 -1.55
C CYS A 90 -1.94 6.50 -3.01
N GLY A 91 -1.26 7.63 -3.23
CA GLY A 91 -0.90 8.09 -4.57
C GLY A 91 0.33 8.99 -4.63
N VAL A 92 0.93 9.03 -5.82
CA VAL A 92 1.93 10.04 -6.20
C VAL A 92 1.31 10.88 -7.32
N ALA A 93 1.30 12.21 -7.20
CA ALA A 93 0.55 13.12 -8.07
C ALA A 93 1.42 14.20 -8.73
#